data_AF-A0AAP3GB28-F1
#
_entry.id   AF-A0AAP3GB28-F1
#
_cell.length_a   1.000
_cell.length_b   1.000
_cell.length_c   1.000
_cell.angle_alpha   90.00
_cell.angle_beta   90.00
_cell.angle_gamma   90.00
#
_symmetry.space_group_name_H-M   'P 1'
#
loop_
_entity.id
_entity.type
_entity.pdbx_description
1 polymer ?
#
loop_
_entity_poly.entity_id
_entity_poly.type
_entity_poly.pdbx_seq_one_letter_code
_entity_poly.pdbx_strand_id
1 'polypeptide(L)'
;MELEFDMRAFKDAIKRTPEVVFAATKRGMHDAMDEWKAESVDVAPLDKGTLRRGISTEVRQKSGEVSGEISAVAVESTPKWPNFNYAYYIHEVKGDIKNPTTPGTVAKFIDAPADEHKKKWLKDIEDGVKAEVQKLGF
;
A
#
# COMPACT_ATOMS: atom_id res chain seq x y z
N MET A 1 55.51 -15.95 -2.09
CA MET A 1 54.52 -15.15 -2.84
C MET A 1 53.35 -14.96 -1.90
N GLU A 2 52.97 -13.72 -1.64
CA GLU A 2 51.92 -13.37 -0.68
C GLU A 2 50.82 -12.61 -1.42
N LEU A 3 49.57 -12.92 -1.11
CA LEU A 3 48.39 -12.34 -1.72
C LEU A 3 47.52 -11.79 -0.60
N GLU A 4 47.35 -10.47 -0.57
CA GLU A 4 46.53 -9.76 0.42
C GLU A 4 45.23 -9.26 -0.23
N PHE A 5 44.14 -9.26 0.54
CA PHE A 5 42.82 -8.78 0.11
C PHE A 5 42.25 -7.79 1.13
N ASP A 6 41.86 -6.59 0.67
CA ASP A 6 41.32 -5.53 1.53
C ASP A 6 39.82 -5.72 1.80
N MET A 7 39.49 -6.05 3.05
CA MET A 7 38.12 -6.32 3.52
C MET A 7 37.37 -5.08 4.03
N ARG A 8 37.96 -3.89 4.03
CA ARG A 8 37.36 -2.69 4.64
C ARG A 8 36.03 -2.31 3.99
N ALA A 9 36.01 -2.23 2.66
CA ALA A 9 34.80 -1.89 1.90
C ALA A 9 33.65 -2.89 2.15
N PHE A 10 33.97 -4.19 2.15
CA PHE A 10 32.99 -5.25 2.43
C PHE A 10 32.41 -5.15 3.85
N LYS A 11 33.28 -4.90 4.85
CA LYS A 11 32.86 -4.73 6.24
C LYS A 11 31.92 -3.53 6.40
N ASP A 12 32.22 -2.43 5.72
CA ASP A 12 31.40 -1.22 5.78
C ASP A 12 30.07 -1.40 5.03
N ALA A 13 30.07 -2.14 3.92
CA ALA A 13 28.86 -2.49 3.19
C ALA A 13 27.89 -3.35 4.04
N ILE A 14 28.40 -4.39 4.73
CA ILE A 14 27.59 -5.21 5.65
C ILE A 14 26.98 -4.36 6.76
N LYS A 15 27.75 -3.46 7.37
CA LYS A 15 27.25 -2.58 8.46
C LYS A 15 26.10 -1.68 8.01
N ARG A 16 26.14 -1.21 6.76
CA ARG A 16 25.12 -0.30 6.20
C ARG A 16 23.89 -1.02 5.64
N THR A 17 24.02 -2.32 5.36
CA THR A 17 22.97 -3.11 4.71
C THR A 17 21.63 -3.05 5.45
N PRO A 18 21.54 -3.21 6.80
CA PRO A 18 20.25 -3.15 7.48
C PRO A 18 19.51 -1.82 7.29
N GLU A 19 20.22 -0.70 7.42
CA GLU A 19 19.64 0.64 7.25
C GLU A 19 19.11 0.83 5.82
N VAL A 20 19.91 0.42 4.82
CA VAL A 20 19.54 0.51 3.41
C VAL A 20 18.31 -0.35 3.09
N VAL A 21 18.28 -1.59 3.58
CA VAL A 21 17.13 -2.49 3.43
C VAL A 21 15.89 -1.87 4.07
N PHE A 22 15.98 -1.34 5.29
CA PHE A 22 14.84 -0.70 5.95
C PHE A 22 14.31 0.52 5.18
N ALA A 23 15.20 1.39 4.74
CA ALA A 23 14.83 2.58 3.99
C ALA A 23 14.17 2.23 2.65
N ALA A 24 14.72 1.23 1.94
CA ALA A 24 14.18 0.74 0.69
C ALA A 24 12.79 0.09 0.87
N THR A 25 12.64 -0.78 1.86
CA THR A 25 11.35 -1.41 2.19
C THR A 25 10.30 -0.37 2.55
N LYS A 26 10.66 0.64 3.36
CA LYS A 26 9.74 1.73 3.72
C LYS A 26 9.26 2.49 2.50
N ARG A 27 10.18 2.83 1.59
CA ARG A 27 9.83 3.54 0.34
C ARG A 27 8.90 2.70 -0.52
N GLY A 28 9.27 1.45 -0.79
CA GLY A 28 8.42 0.56 -1.59
C GLY A 28 7.05 0.32 -0.95
N MET A 29 6.95 0.27 0.38
CA MET A 29 5.65 0.20 1.06
C MET A 29 4.82 1.46 0.81
N HIS A 30 5.40 2.66 0.88
CA HIS A 30 4.68 3.89 0.53
C HIS A 30 4.18 3.86 -0.91
N ASP A 31 5.03 3.48 -1.86
CA ASP A 31 4.67 3.40 -3.28
C ASP A 31 3.53 2.40 -3.51
N ALA A 32 3.61 1.21 -2.90
CA ALA A 32 2.57 0.19 -2.95
C ALA A 32 1.23 0.67 -2.36
N MET A 33 1.27 1.36 -1.22
CA MET A 33 0.05 1.89 -0.58
C MET A 33 -0.58 3.02 -1.39
N ASP A 34 0.24 3.89 -2.01
CA ASP A 34 -0.26 4.95 -2.88
C ASP A 34 -0.91 4.38 -4.15
N GLU A 35 -0.32 3.35 -4.76
CA GLU A 35 -0.92 2.62 -5.88
C GLU A 35 -2.22 1.93 -5.46
N TRP A 36 -2.22 1.20 -4.33
CA TRP A 36 -3.43 0.57 -3.81
C TRP A 36 -4.56 1.58 -3.58
N LYS A 37 -4.23 2.75 -3.02
CA LYS A 37 -5.20 3.83 -2.85
C LYS A 37 -5.75 4.31 -4.19
N ALA A 38 -4.90 4.53 -5.18
CA ALA A 38 -5.32 5.00 -6.50
C ALA A 38 -6.30 4.01 -7.16
N GLU A 39 -5.93 2.73 -7.20
CA GLU A 39 -6.78 1.66 -7.74
C GLU A 39 -8.10 1.55 -6.98
N SER A 40 -8.06 1.64 -5.64
CA SER A 40 -9.26 1.62 -4.80
C SER A 40 -10.19 2.80 -5.06
N VAL A 41 -9.62 3.99 -5.31
CA VAL A 41 -10.39 5.19 -5.67
C VAL A 41 -11.06 5.02 -7.02
N ASP A 42 -10.39 4.43 -8.00
CA ASP A 42 -10.92 4.28 -9.36
C ASP A 42 -12.11 3.32 -9.42
N VAL A 43 -12.05 2.23 -8.67
CA VAL A 43 -13.11 1.22 -8.61
C VAL A 43 -14.16 1.50 -7.51
N ALA A 44 -13.96 2.52 -6.67
CA ALA A 44 -14.96 2.91 -5.67
C ALA A 44 -16.15 3.68 -6.30
N PRO A 45 -17.38 3.49 -5.81
CA PRO A 45 -18.54 4.27 -6.27
C PRO A 45 -18.33 5.79 -6.19
N LEU A 46 -18.68 6.49 -7.28
CA LEU A 46 -18.52 7.95 -7.35
C LEU A 46 -19.70 8.74 -6.78
N ASP A 47 -20.90 8.14 -6.63
CA ASP A 47 -22.19 8.77 -6.25
C ASP A 47 -22.10 10.22 -5.71
N LYS A 48 -21.53 10.41 -4.51
CA LYS A 48 -21.30 11.75 -3.90
C LYS A 48 -19.83 12.17 -3.78
N GLY A 49 -18.91 11.31 -4.22
CA GLY A 49 -17.45 11.48 -4.16
C GLY A 49 -16.85 11.46 -2.74
N THR A 50 -17.68 11.48 -1.70
CA THR A 50 -17.28 11.39 -0.29
C THR A 50 -16.53 10.11 -0.01
N LEU A 51 -17.00 8.99 -0.58
CA LEU A 51 -16.35 7.69 -0.46
C LEU A 51 -14.91 7.70 -0.96
N ARG A 52 -14.70 8.11 -2.22
CA ARG A 52 -13.37 8.20 -2.83
C ARG A 52 -12.41 9.10 -2.05
N ARG A 53 -12.90 10.26 -1.57
CA ARG A 53 -12.11 11.18 -0.73
C ARG A 53 -11.78 10.62 0.65
N GLY A 54 -12.62 9.70 1.15
CA GLY A 54 -12.47 9.07 2.46
C GLY A 54 -11.50 7.88 2.47
N ILE A 55 -10.93 7.50 1.32
CA ILE A 55 -9.91 6.44 1.23
C ILE A 55 -8.56 7.03 1.64
N SER A 56 -7.93 6.42 2.63
CA SER A 56 -6.66 6.84 3.19
C SER A 56 -5.75 5.66 3.48
N THR A 57 -4.45 5.92 3.44
CA THR A 57 -3.40 4.95 3.71
C THR A 57 -2.47 5.45 4.80
N GLU A 58 -1.91 4.53 5.55
CA GLU A 58 -0.91 4.79 6.58
C GLU A 58 0.19 3.74 6.49
N VAL A 59 1.45 4.17 6.57
CA VAL A 59 2.60 3.26 6.69
C VAL A 59 3.16 3.42 8.10
N ARG A 60 3.21 2.30 8.82
CA ARG A 60 3.72 2.24 10.19
C ARG A 60 5.04 1.48 10.24
N GLN A 61 5.89 1.92 11.16
CA GLN A 61 7.16 1.27 11.45
C GLN A 61 7.20 0.89 12.92
N LYS A 62 7.42 -0.39 13.22
CA LYS A 62 7.51 -0.88 14.59
C LYS A 62 8.51 -2.03 14.70
N SER A 63 9.51 -1.89 15.57
CA SER A 63 10.42 -2.98 15.97
C SER A 63 10.98 -3.84 14.83
N GLY A 64 11.40 -3.19 13.74
CA GLY A 64 11.96 -3.89 12.58
C GLY A 64 10.92 -4.41 11.58
N GLU A 65 9.67 -4.02 11.71
CA GLU A 65 8.60 -4.30 10.76
C GLU A 65 8.14 -2.99 10.10
N VAL A 66 7.81 -3.08 8.81
CA VAL A 66 7.14 -2.04 8.04
C VAL A 66 5.81 -2.62 7.59
N SER A 67 4.71 -1.98 7.96
CA SER A 67 3.36 -2.40 7.58
C SER A 67 2.58 -1.23 6.98
N GLY A 68 1.69 -1.56 6.05
CA GLY A 68 0.76 -0.62 5.43
C GLY A 68 -0.68 -0.94 5.83
N GLU A 69 -1.47 0.09 6.11
CA GLU A 69 -2.89 -0.01 6.42
C GLU A 69 -3.66 0.91 5.46
N ILE A 70 -4.73 0.39 4.84
CA ILE A 70 -5.66 1.17 4.04
C ILE A 70 -7.02 1.15 4.73
N SER A 71 -7.70 2.28 4.71
CA SER A 71 -9.03 2.43 5.31
C SER A 71 -9.89 3.36 4.46
N ALA A 72 -11.21 3.19 4.57
CA ALA A 72 -12.18 4.09 3.97
C ALA A 72 -13.22 4.52 4.99
N VAL A 73 -13.39 5.83 5.15
CA VAL A 73 -14.39 6.41 6.05
C VAL A 73 -15.22 7.45 5.30
N ALA A 74 -16.52 7.20 5.20
CA ALA A 74 -17.48 8.13 4.63
C ALA A 74 -18.72 8.19 5.53
N VAL A 75 -18.71 9.12 6.48
CA VAL A 75 -19.83 9.31 7.41
C VAL A 75 -20.83 10.29 6.79
N GLU A 76 -22.06 9.83 6.60
CA GLU A 76 -23.17 10.65 6.12
C GLU A 76 -24.24 10.79 7.19
N SER A 77 -24.76 12.01 7.34
CA SER A 77 -25.88 12.30 8.24
C SER A 77 -27.10 12.62 7.40
N THR A 78 -28.13 11.80 7.55
CA THR A 78 -29.47 12.06 7.00
C THR A 78 -30.46 12.18 8.17
N PRO A 79 -31.62 12.86 7.99
CA PRO A 79 -32.63 12.96 9.04
C PRO A 79 -33.10 11.60 9.59
N LYS A 80 -32.99 10.53 8.77
CA LYS A 80 -33.38 9.16 9.13
C LYS A 80 -32.23 8.35 9.74
N TRP A 81 -30.99 8.69 9.42
CA TRP A 81 -29.79 7.96 9.83
C TRP A 81 -28.67 8.96 10.14
N PRO A 82 -28.54 9.41 11.40
CA PRO A 82 -27.39 10.19 11.82
C PRO A 82 -26.13 9.29 11.86
N ASN A 83 -24.99 9.80 11.38
CA ASN A 83 -23.69 9.12 11.42
C ASN A 83 -23.60 7.76 10.70
N PHE A 84 -24.26 7.62 9.55
CA PHE A 84 -24.18 6.40 8.75
C PHE A 84 -22.80 6.27 8.08
N ASN A 85 -22.04 5.22 8.40
CA ASN A 85 -20.79 4.91 7.70
C ASN A 85 -21.08 4.23 6.36
N TYR A 86 -21.19 5.05 5.32
CA TYR A 86 -21.46 4.62 3.95
C TYR A 86 -20.34 3.75 3.39
N ALA A 87 -19.08 4.06 3.70
CA ALA A 87 -17.94 3.26 3.22
C ALA A 87 -18.02 1.81 3.69
N TYR A 88 -18.29 1.60 4.99
CA TYR A 88 -18.49 0.26 5.54
C TYR A 88 -19.68 -0.45 4.89
N TYR A 89 -20.81 0.23 4.74
CA TYR A 89 -22.00 -0.38 4.12
C TYR A 89 -21.74 -0.84 2.69
N ILE A 90 -21.08 -0.02 1.87
CA ILE A 90 -20.73 -0.41 0.49
C ILE A 90 -19.77 -1.59 0.49
N HIS A 91 -18.69 -1.53 1.29
CA HIS A 91 -17.61 -2.50 1.25
C HIS A 91 -17.99 -3.86 1.85
N GLU A 92 -18.83 -3.87 2.89
CA GLU A 92 -19.12 -5.09 3.66
C GLU A 92 -20.55 -5.61 3.51
N VAL A 93 -21.53 -4.73 3.29
CA VAL A 93 -22.95 -5.09 3.45
C VAL A 93 -23.72 -5.15 2.14
N LYS A 94 -23.49 -4.19 1.24
CA LYS A 94 -24.32 -3.98 0.03
C LYS A 94 -24.26 -5.17 -0.93
N GLY A 95 -23.16 -5.92 -0.94
CA GLY A 95 -22.89 -6.94 -1.94
C GLY A 95 -22.75 -6.34 -3.34
N ASP A 96 -22.83 -7.17 -4.37
CA ASP A 96 -22.55 -6.77 -5.76
C ASP A 96 -23.39 -5.58 -6.23
N ILE A 97 -22.72 -4.63 -6.91
CA ILE A 97 -23.36 -3.44 -7.46
C ILE A 97 -23.86 -3.76 -8.86
N LYS A 98 -25.16 -4.04 -9.00
CA LYS A 98 -25.76 -4.44 -10.28
C LYS A 98 -25.82 -3.32 -11.33
N ASN A 99 -25.99 -2.07 -10.90
CA ASN A 99 -26.12 -0.90 -11.78
C ASN A 99 -25.27 0.25 -11.23
N PRO A 100 -23.94 0.21 -11.44
CA PRO A 100 -23.08 1.27 -10.93
C PRO A 100 -23.27 2.57 -11.70
N THR A 101 -23.21 3.71 -10.99
CA THR A 101 -23.23 5.04 -11.61
C THR A 101 -21.94 5.36 -12.36
N THR A 102 -20.86 4.60 -12.11
CA THR A 102 -19.57 4.73 -12.78
C THR A 102 -19.10 3.34 -13.26
N PRO A 103 -18.78 3.16 -14.55
CA PRO A 103 -18.25 1.89 -15.05
C PRO A 103 -17.03 1.41 -14.27
N GLY A 104 -16.89 0.10 -14.06
CA GLY A 104 -15.78 -0.49 -13.30
C GLY A 104 -15.93 -0.43 -11.78
N THR A 105 -17.03 0.15 -11.27
CA THR A 105 -17.26 0.22 -9.82
C THR A 105 -17.55 -1.15 -9.21
N VAL A 106 -16.91 -1.47 -8.09
CA VAL A 106 -17.14 -2.69 -7.31
C VAL A 106 -17.45 -2.38 -5.86
N ALA A 107 -18.17 -3.28 -5.18
CA ALA A 107 -18.48 -3.13 -3.76
C ALA A 107 -17.22 -3.28 -2.89
N LYS A 108 -16.43 -4.31 -3.18
CA LYS A 108 -15.17 -4.64 -2.50
C LYS A 108 -14.00 -3.79 -3.01
N PHE A 109 -14.16 -2.47 -3.01
CA PHE A 109 -13.25 -1.54 -3.67
C PHE A 109 -11.86 -1.44 -3.05
N ILE A 110 -11.67 -1.86 -1.79
CA ILE A 110 -10.33 -2.03 -1.19
C ILE A 110 -9.75 -3.41 -1.49
N ASP A 111 -10.56 -4.46 -1.40
CA ASP A 111 -10.09 -5.85 -1.44
C ASP A 111 -9.78 -6.27 -2.88
N ALA A 112 -10.61 -5.87 -3.85
CA ALA A 112 -10.44 -6.26 -5.25
C ALA A 112 -9.09 -5.78 -5.84
N PRO A 113 -8.66 -4.52 -5.68
CA PRO A 113 -7.30 -4.12 -6.09
C PRO A 113 -6.20 -4.89 -5.37
N ALA A 114 -6.39 -5.21 -4.09
CA ALA A 114 -5.41 -5.96 -3.32
C ALA A 114 -5.25 -7.39 -3.88
N ASP A 115 -6.36 -8.07 -4.16
CA ASP A 115 -6.35 -9.42 -4.71
C ASP A 115 -5.67 -9.48 -6.09
N GLU A 116 -5.84 -8.43 -6.91
CA GLU A 116 -5.24 -8.33 -8.23
C GLU A 116 -3.74 -7.98 -8.19
N HIS A 117 -3.35 -7.00 -7.36
CA HIS A 117 -2.03 -6.37 -7.48
C HIS A 117 -1.05 -6.69 -6.33
N LYS A 118 -1.48 -7.30 -5.22
CA LYS A 118 -0.60 -7.56 -4.06
C LYS A 118 0.70 -8.26 -4.41
N LYS A 119 0.67 -9.23 -5.33
CA LYS A 119 1.89 -9.93 -5.76
C LYS A 119 2.87 -9.02 -6.49
N LYS A 120 2.36 -8.10 -7.32
CA LYS A 120 3.16 -7.09 -8.00
C LYS A 120 3.81 -6.17 -6.98
N TRP A 121 3.03 -5.60 -6.06
CA TRP A 121 3.57 -4.67 -5.05
C TRP A 121 4.65 -5.30 -4.17
N LEU A 122 4.46 -6.54 -3.71
CA LEU A 122 5.49 -7.26 -2.96
C LEU A 122 6.78 -7.44 -3.77
N LYS A 123 6.64 -7.79 -5.05
CA LYS A 123 7.78 -7.90 -5.96
C LYS A 123 8.47 -6.55 -6.18
N ASP A 124 7.72 -5.48 -6.39
CA ASP A 124 8.27 -4.13 -6.58
C ASP A 124 9.07 -3.68 -5.35
N ILE A 125 8.58 -3.99 -4.14
CA ILE A 125 9.32 -3.77 -2.87
C ILE A 125 10.61 -4.58 -2.85
N GLU A 126 10.55 -5.89 -3.13
CA GLU A 126 11.73 -6.76 -3.13
C GLU A 126 12.79 -6.30 -4.14
N ASP A 127 12.36 -5.93 -5.34
CA ASP A 127 13.25 -5.49 -6.41
C ASP A 127 13.85 -4.13 -6.08
N GLY A 128 13.11 -3.23 -5.44
CA GLY A 128 13.62 -1.99 -4.86
C GLY A 128 14.69 -2.22 -3.79
N VAL A 129 14.47 -3.16 -2.87
CA VAL A 129 15.45 -3.56 -1.85
C VAL A 129 16.71 -4.12 -2.50
N LYS A 130 16.59 -5.06 -3.45
CA LYS A 130 17.73 -5.65 -4.17
C LYS A 130 18.54 -4.56 -4.88
N ALA A 131 17.89 -3.64 -5.58
CA ALA A 131 18.56 -2.56 -6.28
C ALA A 131 19.36 -1.65 -5.34
N GLU A 132 18.85 -1.36 -4.14
CA GLU A 132 19.58 -0.53 -3.16
C GLU A 132 20.74 -1.29 -2.51
N VAL A 133 20.59 -2.60 -2.23
CA VAL A 133 21.68 -3.42 -1.71
C VAL A 133 22.81 -3.58 -2.73
N GLN A 134 22.49 -3.73 -4.03
CA GLN A 134 23.50 -3.83 -5.09
C GLN A 134 24.41 -2.60 -5.17
N LYS A 135 23.87 -1.41 -4.88
CA LYS A 135 24.64 -0.16 -4.83
C LYS A 135 25.69 -0.13 -3.72
N LEU A 136 25.62 -1.04 -2.75
CA LEU A 136 26.65 -1.21 -1.72
C LEU A 136 27.86 -2.02 -2.22
N GLY A 137 27.83 -2.52 -3.46
CA GLY A 137 28.90 -3.33 -4.06
C GLY A 137 28.65 -4.83 -3.99
N PHE A 138 27.38 -5.25 -3.98
CA PHE A 138 26.93 -6.66 -4.01
C PHE A 138 26.20 -6.99 -5.31
#